data_AF-A0A401GWX6-F1
#
_entry.id   AF-A0A401GWX6-F1
#
_cell.length_a   1.000
_cell.length_b   1.000
_cell.length_c   1.000
_cell.angle_alpha   90.00
_cell.angle_beta   90.00
_cell.angle_gamma   90.00
#
_symmetry.space_group_name_H-M   'P 1'
#
loop_
_entity.id
_entity.type
_entity.pdbx_description
1 polymer ?
#
loop_
_entity_poly.entity_id
_entity_poly.type
_entity_poly.pdbx_seq_one_letter_code
_entity_poly.pdbx_strand_id
1 'polypeptide(L)'
;MPLNLKVSAALLAVIYAVHAVPAPGLKARQSITALSTTQIDTYTPYTWYSSTGYCNAASTLAWNCGTNCDANPSFKPVASGGDGDSTQYWFVGYDPALETVIVSHQGTNTSEILPLVTDVDIVFTNLDSTLFPGLSSSIEVHSGFANEQAKTATTVLSAVQKALSTYSATHVTVVGHSLGAAISLLDSVYLPLHISGATFTYVGYGLPRVGNQAFANYVDAQPTSVTHINNEEDPIPICPGMFLDFVHPSGEVHIEDYGEWASCPGQDNPSTQCIVGDVPTIFQGNESNHDGPYNGVEMGCR
;
A
#
# COMPACT_ATOMS: atom_id res chain seq x y z
N MET A 1 -1.38 -11.64 -96.52
CA MET A 1 0.04 -11.59 -96.12
C MET A 1 0.36 -10.16 -95.70
N PRO A 2 1.03 -9.87 -94.57
CA PRO A 2 1.61 -10.77 -93.57
C PRO A 2 0.90 -10.72 -92.20
N LEU A 3 1.15 -11.77 -91.43
CA LEU A 3 0.64 -12.08 -90.10
C LEU A 3 1.63 -11.51 -89.07
N ASN A 4 1.21 -10.59 -88.20
CA ASN A 4 2.04 -10.11 -87.09
C ASN A 4 1.51 -10.67 -85.77
N LEU A 5 2.26 -11.64 -85.25
CA LEU A 5 2.07 -12.33 -83.99
C LEU A 5 2.40 -11.37 -82.84
N LYS A 6 1.40 -10.94 -82.06
CA LYS A 6 1.62 -10.23 -80.78
C LYS A 6 1.48 -11.23 -79.64
N VAL A 7 2.61 -11.58 -79.04
CA VAL A 7 2.70 -12.35 -77.80
C VAL A 7 2.33 -11.42 -76.65
N SER A 8 1.17 -11.63 -76.03
CA SER A 8 0.78 -10.95 -74.79
C SER A 8 1.29 -11.76 -73.60
N ALA A 9 2.31 -11.25 -72.92
CA ALA A 9 2.78 -11.80 -71.65
C ALA A 9 1.77 -11.48 -70.54
N ALA A 10 1.21 -12.51 -69.91
CA ALA A 10 0.38 -12.37 -68.72
C ALA A 10 1.28 -12.22 -67.48
N LEU A 11 1.30 -11.04 -66.85
CA LEU A 11 1.84 -10.88 -65.50
C LEU A 11 0.77 -11.33 -64.50
N LEU A 12 0.96 -12.48 -63.86
CA LEU A 12 0.23 -12.82 -62.63
C LEU A 12 0.79 -11.97 -61.49
N ALA A 13 0.01 -11.01 -61.01
CA ALA A 13 0.28 -10.32 -59.75
C ALA A 13 -0.09 -11.27 -58.60
N VAL A 14 0.91 -11.81 -57.91
CA VAL A 14 0.72 -12.53 -56.64
C VAL A 14 0.45 -11.49 -55.56
N ILE A 15 -0.80 -11.36 -55.14
CA ILE A 15 -1.18 -10.54 -53.98
C ILE A 15 -0.81 -11.33 -52.73
N TYR A 16 0.27 -10.92 -52.05
CA TYR A 16 0.53 -11.37 -50.69
C TYR A 16 -0.49 -10.69 -49.76
N ALA A 17 -1.49 -11.45 -49.30
CA ALA A 17 -2.33 -11.01 -48.19
C ALA A 17 -1.51 -11.02 -46.91
N VAL A 18 -0.99 -9.85 -46.53
CA VAL A 18 -0.40 -9.63 -45.21
C VAL A 18 -1.52 -9.78 -44.18
N HIS A 19 -1.53 -10.91 -43.48
CA HIS A 19 -2.42 -11.10 -42.35
C HIS A 19 -1.84 -10.25 -41.21
N ALA A 20 -2.48 -9.12 -40.93
CA ALA A 20 -2.17 -8.33 -39.75
C ALA A 20 -2.45 -9.18 -38.50
N VAL A 21 -1.40 -9.58 -37.80
CA VAL A 21 -1.52 -10.17 -36.47
C VAL A 21 -1.96 -9.05 -35.52
N PRO A 22 -3.07 -9.19 -34.77
CA PRO A 22 -3.49 -8.17 -33.83
C PRO A 22 -2.39 -7.97 -32.79
N ALA A 23 -1.98 -6.72 -32.59
CA ALA A 23 -1.04 -6.37 -31.54
C ALA A 23 -1.60 -6.80 -30.17
N PRO A 24 -0.80 -7.37 -29.26
CA PRO A 24 -1.26 -7.67 -27.92
C PRO A 24 -1.62 -6.38 -27.18
N GLY A 25 -2.89 -6.27 -26.77
CA GLY A 25 -3.32 -5.56 -25.57
C GLY A 25 -3.19 -4.03 -25.54
N LEU A 26 -4.13 -3.32 -26.18
CA LEU A 26 -4.56 -2.04 -25.64
C LEU A 26 -5.49 -2.34 -24.44
N LYS A 27 -4.93 -2.42 -23.22
CA LYS A 27 -5.77 -2.30 -22.03
C LYS A 27 -6.45 -0.92 -22.11
N ALA A 28 -7.77 -0.84 -21.97
CA ALA A 28 -8.45 0.43 -21.86
C ALA A 28 -7.77 1.25 -20.75
N ARG A 29 -7.44 2.52 -21.01
CA ARG A 29 -6.97 3.40 -19.93
C ARG A 29 -8.07 3.44 -18.88
N GLN A 30 -7.80 2.85 -17.72
CA GLN A 30 -8.67 3.01 -16.56
C GLN A 30 -8.69 4.50 -16.22
N SER A 31 -9.87 5.07 -16.05
CA SER A 31 -10.05 6.49 -15.75
C SER A 31 -9.85 6.74 -14.27
N ILE A 32 -9.12 7.81 -13.94
CA ILE A 32 -9.08 8.37 -12.59
C ILE A 32 -10.49 8.84 -12.24
N THR A 33 -10.94 8.51 -11.03
CA THR A 33 -12.31 8.77 -10.59
C THR A 33 -12.28 9.40 -9.21
N ALA A 34 -12.96 10.53 -9.05
CA ALA A 34 -13.14 11.17 -7.75
C ALA A 34 -14.03 10.29 -6.84
N LEU A 35 -13.63 10.15 -5.58
CA LEU A 35 -14.44 9.51 -4.55
C LEU A 35 -15.53 10.46 -4.08
N SER A 36 -16.72 9.91 -3.81
CA SER A 36 -17.77 10.62 -3.09
C SER A 36 -17.42 10.76 -1.60
N THR A 37 -18.02 11.76 -0.92
CA THR A 37 -17.87 11.94 0.53
C THR A 37 -18.20 10.66 1.30
N THR A 38 -19.23 9.92 0.91
CA THR A 38 -19.57 8.64 1.57
C THR A 38 -18.47 7.59 1.41
N GLN A 39 -17.75 7.56 0.28
CA GLN A 39 -16.60 6.65 0.14
C GLN A 39 -15.43 7.11 1.00
N ILE A 40 -15.14 8.41 1.03
CA ILE A 40 -14.09 8.99 1.87
C ILE A 40 -14.35 8.68 3.35
N ASP A 41 -15.59 8.87 3.81
CA ASP A 41 -16.00 8.66 5.20
C ASP A 41 -15.77 7.22 5.68
N THR A 42 -15.78 6.22 4.78
CA THR A 42 -15.47 4.82 5.13
C THR A 42 -14.04 4.62 5.62
N TYR A 43 -13.10 5.51 5.24
CA TYR A 43 -11.71 5.42 5.67
C TYR A 43 -11.46 6.04 7.04
N THR A 44 -12.32 6.96 7.50
CA THR A 44 -12.12 7.74 8.73
C THR A 44 -11.79 6.91 9.99
N PRO A 45 -12.50 5.80 10.28
CA PRO A 45 -12.17 4.97 11.43
C PRO A 45 -10.75 4.38 11.33
N TYR A 46 -10.35 3.95 10.13
CA TYR A 46 -9.01 3.41 9.85
C TYR A 46 -7.93 4.49 9.92
N THR A 47 -8.25 5.73 9.53
CA THR A 47 -7.36 6.88 9.70
C THR A 47 -7.07 7.15 11.17
N TRP A 48 -8.11 7.11 12.02
CA TRP A 48 -7.94 7.22 13.46
C TRP A 48 -7.17 6.05 14.07
N TYR A 49 -7.35 4.82 13.58
CA TYR A 49 -6.53 3.69 14.03
C TYR A 49 -5.05 3.87 13.66
N SER A 50 -4.77 4.31 12.42
CA SER A 50 -3.41 4.62 11.98
C SER A 50 -2.77 5.72 12.84
N SER A 51 -3.49 6.81 13.11
CA SER A 51 -3.04 7.89 14.00
C SER A 51 -2.83 7.39 15.44
N THR A 52 -3.72 6.54 15.95
CA THR A 52 -3.58 5.87 17.26
C THR A 52 -2.33 5.00 17.35
N GLY A 53 -1.79 4.53 16.22
CA GLY A 53 -0.53 3.78 16.16
C GLY A 53 0.64 4.51 16.82
N TYR A 54 0.59 5.85 16.88
CA TYR A 54 1.59 6.68 17.54
C TYR A 54 1.48 6.75 19.06
N CYS A 55 0.39 6.26 19.64
CA CYS A 55 0.23 6.27 21.08
C CYS A 55 1.00 5.13 21.74
N ASN A 56 1.58 5.41 22.92
CA ASN A 56 2.35 4.43 23.66
C ASN A 56 1.53 3.15 23.98
N ALA A 57 2.22 2.02 24.06
CA ALA A 57 1.60 0.71 24.19
C ALA A 57 0.70 0.53 25.43
N ALA A 58 1.02 1.21 26.55
CA ALA A 58 0.20 1.12 27.75
C ALA A 58 -1.17 1.80 27.54
N SER A 59 -1.17 2.96 26.86
CA SER A 59 -2.39 3.71 26.57
C SER A 59 -3.28 3.04 25.53
N THR A 60 -2.71 2.44 24.48
CA THR A 60 -3.48 1.70 23.47
C THR A 60 -3.97 0.35 23.99
N LEU A 61 -3.25 -0.31 24.90
CA LEU A 61 -3.78 -1.53 25.56
C LEU A 61 -4.94 -1.22 26.51
N ALA A 62 -4.87 -0.10 27.23
CA ALA A 62 -5.95 0.37 28.11
C ALA A 62 -7.09 1.08 27.36
N TRP A 63 -6.89 1.38 26.08
CA TRP A 63 -7.76 2.22 25.23
C TRP A 63 -8.13 3.57 25.86
N ASN A 64 -7.14 4.28 26.39
CA ASN A 64 -7.33 5.56 27.10
C ASN A 64 -6.41 6.68 26.60
N CYS A 65 -6.12 6.67 25.30
CA CYS A 65 -5.19 7.54 24.60
C CYS A 65 -5.80 8.85 24.08
N GLY A 66 -6.74 9.43 24.84
CA GLY A 66 -7.35 10.71 24.48
C GLY A 66 -8.16 10.66 23.19
N THR A 67 -8.00 11.70 22.36
CA THR A 67 -8.83 11.91 21.14
C THR A 67 -8.75 10.72 20.20
N ASN A 68 -7.56 10.12 20.10
CA ASN A 68 -7.29 8.95 19.27
C ASN A 68 -8.18 7.74 19.65
N CYS A 69 -8.27 7.43 20.94
CA CYS A 69 -9.08 6.31 21.43
C CYS A 69 -10.57 6.66 21.46
N ASP A 70 -10.90 7.91 21.76
CA ASP A 70 -12.28 8.42 21.80
C ASP A 70 -12.96 8.43 20.42
N ALA A 71 -12.16 8.48 19.33
CA ALA A 71 -12.67 8.39 17.97
C ALA A 71 -13.25 7.01 17.61
N ASN A 72 -12.74 5.93 18.23
CA ASN A 72 -13.21 4.56 18.06
C ASN A 72 -13.49 3.91 19.44
N PRO A 73 -14.48 4.39 20.21
CA PRO A 73 -14.64 4.07 21.63
C PRO A 73 -15.10 2.62 21.90
N SER A 74 -15.59 1.92 20.88
CA SER A 74 -16.03 0.53 20.95
C SER A 74 -14.91 -0.50 20.79
N PHE A 75 -13.70 -0.06 20.44
CA PHE A 75 -12.58 -0.95 20.21
C PHE A 75 -12.21 -1.76 21.45
N LYS A 76 -11.83 -3.01 21.24
CA LYS A 76 -11.44 -3.94 22.29
C LYS A 76 -9.99 -4.36 22.07
N PRO A 77 -9.02 -3.70 22.73
CA PRO A 77 -7.61 -4.09 22.62
C PRO A 77 -7.39 -5.53 23.07
N VAL A 78 -6.51 -6.24 22.37
CA VAL A 78 -6.10 -7.61 22.68
C VAL A 78 -4.62 -7.67 23.06
N ALA A 79 -3.79 -6.89 22.38
CA ALA A 79 -2.37 -6.73 22.68
C ALA A 79 -1.87 -5.38 22.18
N SER A 80 -0.82 -4.86 22.81
CA SER A 80 -0.02 -3.76 22.28
C SER A 80 1.42 -3.92 22.74
N GLY A 81 2.37 -3.39 21.97
CA GLY A 81 3.79 -3.46 22.25
C GLY A 81 4.58 -2.42 21.47
N GLY A 82 5.90 -2.60 21.47
CA GLY A 82 6.85 -1.60 20.97
C GLY A 82 7.24 -0.60 22.07
N ASP A 83 8.33 0.10 21.83
CA ASP A 83 8.85 1.18 22.67
C ASP A 83 8.83 2.55 21.96
N GLY A 84 8.50 2.57 20.66
CA GLY A 84 8.47 3.77 19.83
C GLY A 84 9.85 4.26 19.42
N ASP A 85 10.88 3.44 19.61
CA ASP A 85 12.27 3.73 19.30
C ASP A 85 12.91 2.53 18.59
N SER A 86 13.38 1.54 19.36
CA SER A 86 13.98 0.32 18.81
C SER A 86 12.96 -0.55 18.08
N THR A 87 11.70 -0.51 18.53
CA THR A 87 10.57 -1.21 17.93
C THR A 87 9.38 -0.25 17.92
N GLN A 88 8.88 0.03 16.73
CA GLN A 88 7.70 0.87 16.54
C GLN A 88 6.52 0.38 17.38
N TYR A 89 5.73 1.31 17.93
CA TYR A 89 4.50 0.94 18.63
C TYR A 89 3.57 0.19 17.67
N TRP A 90 2.85 -0.77 18.23
CA TRP A 90 1.83 -1.51 17.51
C TRP A 90 0.72 -1.95 18.46
N PHE A 91 -0.47 -2.16 17.93
CA PHE A 91 -1.56 -2.75 18.69
C PHE A 91 -2.44 -3.63 17.82
N VAL A 92 -3.08 -4.60 18.47
CA VAL A 92 -4.09 -5.49 17.88
C VAL A 92 -5.32 -5.50 18.76
N GLY A 93 -6.50 -5.44 18.16
CA GLY A 93 -7.77 -5.57 18.86
C GLY A 93 -8.93 -5.76 17.92
N TYR A 94 -10.15 -5.82 18.46
CA TYR A 94 -11.36 -6.02 17.67
C TYR A 94 -12.26 -4.79 17.72
N ASP A 95 -12.69 -4.33 16.55
CA ASP A 95 -13.75 -3.33 16.46
C ASP A 95 -15.10 -4.00 16.15
N PRO A 96 -16.07 -3.99 17.08
CA PRO A 96 -17.39 -4.55 16.83
C PRO A 96 -18.24 -3.72 15.85
N ALA A 97 -17.94 -2.44 15.62
CA ALA A 97 -18.68 -1.61 14.67
C ALA A 97 -18.26 -1.89 13.22
N LEU A 98 -16.96 -2.16 13.02
CA LEU A 98 -16.38 -2.51 11.72
C LEU A 98 -16.33 -4.02 11.47
N GLU A 99 -16.66 -4.83 12.48
CA GLU A 99 -16.63 -6.31 12.45
C GLU A 99 -15.28 -6.90 12.00
N THR A 100 -14.18 -6.24 12.37
CA THR A 100 -12.82 -6.61 11.98
C THR A 100 -11.86 -6.58 13.15
N VAL A 101 -10.88 -7.47 13.12
CA VAL A 101 -9.65 -7.30 13.90
C VAL A 101 -8.86 -6.16 13.26
N ILE A 102 -8.38 -5.21 14.04
CA ILE A 102 -7.47 -4.14 13.61
C ILE A 102 -6.07 -4.50 14.05
N VAL A 103 -5.11 -4.34 13.15
CA VAL A 103 -3.67 -4.30 13.43
C VAL A 103 -3.18 -2.92 13.02
N SER A 104 -2.47 -2.23 13.90
CA SER A 104 -1.91 -0.90 13.60
C SER A 104 -0.44 -0.84 13.96
N HIS A 105 0.35 -0.16 13.12
CA HIS A 105 1.76 0.13 13.35
C HIS A 105 2.04 1.63 13.33
N GLN A 106 2.92 2.08 14.23
CA GLN A 106 3.47 3.42 14.27
C GLN A 106 4.38 3.68 13.05
N GLY A 107 4.31 4.90 12.53
CA GLY A 107 5.34 5.42 11.63
C GLY A 107 6.58 5.92 12.38
N THR A 108 7.32 6.85 11.79
CA THR A 108 8.33 7.64 12.51
C THR A 108 8.15 9.11 12.15
N ASN A 109 9.00 10.00 12.65
CA ASN A 109 9.02 11.40 12.24
C ASN A 109 9.42 11.51 10.76
N THR A 110 8.76 12.40 10.00
CA THR A 110 9.02 12.59 8.56
C THR A 110 10.49 12.86 8.25
N SER A 111 11.14 13.73 9.04
CA SER A 111 12.56 14.05 8.86
C SER A 111 13.51 12.89 9.21
N GLU A 112 13.03 11.85 9.90
CA GLU A 112 13.79 10.63 10.19
C GLU A 112 13.59 9.56 9.12
N ILE A 113 12.39 9.44 8.54
CA ILE A 113 12.13 8.47 7.47
C ILE A 113 12.67 8.93 6.12
N LEU A 114 12.59 10.22 5.79
CA LEU A 114 12.97 10.71 4.46
C LEU A 114 14.41 10.30 4.09
N PRO A 115 15.42 10.44 4.98
CA PRO A 115 16.76 9.93 4.69
C PRO A 115 16.80 8.41 4.43
N LEU A 116 16.02 7.62 5.17
CA LEU A 116 15.99 6.16 5.03
C LEU A 116 15.37 5.69 3.71
N VAL A 117 14.49 6.50 3.12
CA VAL A 117 13.81 6.16 1.86
C VAL A 117 14.34 6.93 0.65
N THR A 118 15.23 7.90 0.85
CA THR A 118 15.88 8.67 -0.24
C THR A 118 17.33 8.28 -0.47
N ASP A 119 17.93 7.48 0.42
CA ASP A 119 19.31 7.03 0.30
C ASP A 119 19.52 6.20 -0.99
N VAL A 120 20.63 6.44 -1.68
CA VAL A 120 21.02 5.63 -2.85
C VAL A 120 21.57 4.26 -2.44
N ASP A 121 21.95 4.11 -1.16
CA ASP A 121 22.43 2.86 -0.57
C ASP A 121 21.28 1.97 -0.03
N ILE A 122 20.03 2.22 -0.46
CA ILE A 122 18.88 1.37 -0.13
C ILE A 122 19.10 -0.05 -0.62
N VAL A 123 19.03 -1.00 0.32
CA VAL A 123 19.32 -2.41 0.06
C VAL A 123 18.04 -3.21 -0.06
N PHE A 124 17.82 -3.81 -1.23
CA PHE A 124 16.86 -4.90 -1.41
C PHE A 124 17.29 -6.14 -0.62
N THR A 125 16.33 -6.79 0.01
CA THR A 125 16.51 -8.11 0.60
C THR A 125 15.35 -9.01 0.22
N ASN A 126 15.60 -10.31 0.19
CA ASN A 126 14.52 -11.28 0.25
C ASN A 126 13.86 -11.26 1.64
N LEU A 127 12.56 -11.51 1.66
CA LEU A 127 11.81 -11.77 2.88
C LEU A 127 12.30 -13.07 3.54
N ASP A 128 12.34 -13.09 4.88
CA ASP A 128 12.73 -14.29 5.64
C ASP A 128 11.77 -15.44 5.33
N SER A 129 12.27 -16.50 4.71
CA SER A 129 11.48 -17.68 4.32
C SER A 129 10.78 -18.41 5.47
N THR A 130 11.22 -18.20 6.72
CA THR A 130 10.55 -18.74 7.91
C THR A 130 9.31 -17.93 8.29
N LEU A 131 9.33 -16.62 8.02
CA LEU A 131 8.20 -15.72 8.22
C LEU A 131 7.28 -15.69 6.99
N PHE A 132 7.84 -15.79 5.79
CA PHE A 132 7.12 -15.69 4.52
C PHE A 132 7.29 -16.98 3.69
N PRO A 133 6.73 -18.12 4.16
CA PRO A 133 6.91 -19.39 3.50
C PRO A 133 6.28 -19.39 2.09
N GLY A 134 6.99 -19.96 1.13
CA GLY A 134 6.48 -20.18 -0.23
C GLY A 134 6.58 -18.98 -1.18
N LEU A 135 7.11 -17.83 -0.74
CA LEU A 135 7.36 -16.71 -1.63
C LEU A 135 8.56 -16.97 -2.56
N SER A 136 8.47 -16.46 -3.79
CA SER A 136 9.55 -16.53 -4.78
C SER A 136 10.75 -15.68 -4.33
N SER A 137 11.97 -16.15 -4.58
CA SER A 137 13.19 -15.37 -4.35
C SER A 137 13.33 -14.15 -5.28
N SER A 138 12.46 -14.00 -6.27
CA SER A 138 12.36 -12.76 -7.07
C SER A 138 11.66 -11.63 -6.31
N ILE A 139 10.95 -11.94 -5.22
CA ILE A 139 10.29 -10.94 -4.37
C ILE A 139 11.35 -10.38 -3.43
N GLU A 140 11.62 -9.10 -3.60
CA GLU A 140 12.57 -8.35 -2.79
C GLU A 140 11.90 -7.08 -2.28
N VAL A 141 12.23 -6.71 -1.05
CA VAL A 141 11.69 -5.55 -0.35
C VAL A 141 12.82 -4.73 0.28
N HIS A 142 12.52 -3.51 0.69
CA HIS A 142 13.44 -2.69 1.45
C HIS A 142 13.86 -3.42 2.74
N SER A 143 15.17 -3.62 2.94
CA SER A 143 15.71 -4.36 4.09
C SER A 143 15.31 -3.79 5.44
N GLY A 144 15.28 -2.46 5.59
CA GLY A 144 14.77 -1.80 6.79
C GLY A 144 13.33 -2.20 7.12
N PHE A 145 12.41 -2.15 6.15
CA PHE A 145 11.01 -2.50 6.39
C PHE A 145 10.84 -3.99 6.73
N ALA A 146 11.57 -4.88 6.04
CA ALA A 146 11.59 -6.31 6.38
C ALA A 146 12.07 -6.55 7.82
N ASN A 147 13.14 -5.87 8.24
CA ASN A 147 13.69 -6.01 9.59
C ASN A 147 12.71 -5.50 10.66
N GLU A 148 12.07 -4.35 10.42
CA GLU A 148 11.08 -3.81 11.37
C GLU A 148 9.84 -4.70 11.50
N GLN A 149 9.34 -5.23 10.38
CA GLN A 149 8.23 -6.18 10.41
C GLN A 149 8.61 -7.46 11.16
N ALA A 150 9.80 -8.01 10.91
CA ALA A 150 10.27 -9.24 11.55
C ALA A 150 10.35 -9.14 13.09
N LYS A 151 10.63 -7.95 13.66
CA LYS A 151 10.66 -7.73 15.12
C LYS A 151 9.32 -8.03 15.79
N THR A 152 8.21 -7.82 15.09
CA THR A 152 6.86 -7.87 15.68
C THR A 152 5.99 -8.98 15.09
N ALA A 153 6.33 -9.52 13.92
CA ALA A 153 5.58 -10.50 13.14
C ALA A 153 4.90 -11.61 13.97
N THR A 154 5.69 -12.37 14.74
CA THR A 154 5.17 -13.53 15.50
C THR A 154 4.26 -13.13 16.67
N THR A 155 4.52 -11.98 17.28
CA THR A 155 3.70 -11.46 18.39
C THR A 155 2.39 -10.90 17.86
N VAL A 156 2.43 -10.16 16.74
CA VAL A 156 1.23 -9.67 16.04
C VAL A 156 0.38 -10.83 15.56
N LEU A 157 0.97 -11.85 14.90
CA LEU A 157 0.25 -13.06 14.48
C LEU A 157 -0.50 -13.72 15.64
N SER A 158 0.18 -13.89 16.78
CA SER A 158 -0.41 -14.48 17.98
C SER A 158 -1.57 -13.64 18.51
N ALA A 159 -1.44 -12.31 18.51
CA ALA A 159 -2.51 -11.41 18.93
C ALA A 159 -3.71 -11.42 17.98
N VAL A 160 -3.48 -11.47 16.66
CA VAL A 160 -4.54 -11.57 15.65
C VAL A 160 -5.30 -12.89 15.79
N GLN A 161 -4.60 -14.02 15.90
CA GLN A 161 -5.24 -15.33 16.11
C GLN A 161 -6.06 -15.36 17.41
N LYS A 162 -5.56 -14.74 18.48
CA LYS A 162 -6.30 -14.57 19.73
C LYS A 162 -7.55 -13.70 19.54
N ALA A 163 -7.45 -12.59 18.81
CA ALA A 163 -8.59 -11.71 18.54
C ALA A 163 -9.67 -12.42 17.70
N LEU A 164 -9.27 -13.07 16.60
CA LEU A 164 -10.15 -13.84 15.72
C LEU A 164 -10.92 -14.91 16.51
N SER A 165 -10.21 -15.71 17.33
CA SER A 165 -10.84 -16.74 18.15
C SER A 165 -11.74 -16.19 19.26
N THR A 166 -11.31 -15.12 19.95
CA THR A 166 -12.07 -14.52 21.07
C THR A 166 -13.39 -13.92 20.59
N TYR A 167 -13.38 -13.27 19.43
CA TYR A 167 -14.54 -12.54 18.92
C TYR A 167 -15.29 -13.26 17.80
N SER A 168 -14.87 -14.48 17.43
CA SER A 168 -15.39 -15.21 16.26
C SER A 168 -15.36 -14.36 14.98
N ALA A 169 -14.34 -13.51 14.86
CA ALA A 169 -14.17 -12.59 13.75
C ALA A 169 -13.56 -13.33 12.54
N THR A 170 -13.85 -12.84 11.34
CA THR A 170 -13.38 -13.39 10.07
C THR A 170 -12.70 -12.36 9.18
N HIS A 171 -12.64 -11.10 9.61
CA HIS A 171 -11.98 -10.02 8.89
C HIS A 171 -10.81 -9.49 9.72
N VAL A 172 -9.71 -9.19 9.05
CA VAL A 172 -8.55 -8.50 9.59
C VAL A 172 -8.26 -7.29 8.71
N THR A 173 -8.13 -6.12 9.32
CA THR A 173 -7.72 -4.90 8.63
C THR A 173 -6.41 -4.42 9.26
N VAL A 174 -5.39 -4.29 8.42
CA VAL A 174 -4.07 -3.80 8.82
C VAL A 174 -3.95 -2.35 8.36
N VAL A 175 -3.55 -1.46 9.27
CA VAL A 175 -3.45 -0.03 9.01
C VAL A 175 -2.12 0.53 9.49
N GLY A 176 -1.66 1.59 8.87
CA GLY A 176 -0.49 2.30 9.35
C GLY A 176 -0.18 3.53 8.51
N HIS A 177 0.66 4.38 9.05
CA HIS A 177 1.11 5.61 8.40
C HIS A 177 2.64 5.59 8.25
N SER A 178 3.17 6.17 7.18
CA SER A 178 4.62 6.32 6.98
C SER A 178 5.34 4.95 7.01
N LEU A 179 6.41 4.82 7.81
CA LEU A 179 7.07 3.52 8.10
C LEU A 179 6.06 2.44 8.55
N GLY A 180 5.06 2.82 9.34
CA GLY A 180 4.00 1.92 9.81
C GLY A 180 3.11 1.42 8.68
N ALA A 181 2.91 2.21 7.63
CA ALA A 181 2.21 1.80 6.42
C ALA A 181 3.00 0.71 5.68
N ALA A 182 4.32 0.83 5.60
CA ALA A 182 5.20 -0.17 4.99
C ALA A 182 5.22 -1.49 5.77
N ILE A 183 5.35 -1.43 7.10
CA ILE A 183 5.26 -2.60 7.98
C ILE A 183 3.89 -3.27 7.82
N SER A 184 2.82 -2.48 7.80
CA SER A 184 1.45 -2.97 7.64
C SER A 184 1.19 -3.62 6.28
N LEU A 185 1.83 -3.15 5.21
CA LEU A 185 1.72 -3.78 3.89
C LEU A 185 2.40 -5.15 3.91
N LEU A 186 3.56 -5.27 4.55
CA LEU A 186 4.22 -6.56 4.76
C LEU A 186 3.38 -7.49 5.63
N ASP A 187 2.72 -6.98 6.67
CA ASP A 187 1.78 -7.75 7.49
C ASP A 187 0.57 -8.25 6.68
N SER A 188 0.09 -7.46 5.72
CA SER A 188 -1.00 -7.86 4.82
C SER A 188 -0.63 -9.01 3.87
N VAL A 189 0.67 -9.26 3.68
CA VAL A 189 1.22 -10.42 2.98
C VAL A 189 1.51 -11.56 3.96
N TYR A 190 2.08 -11.25 5.13
CA TYR A 190 2.48 -12.20 6.15
C TYR A 190 1.29 -12.94 6.75
N LEU A 191 0.28 -12.22 7.26
CA LEU A 191 -0.83 -12.82 8.00
C LEU A 191 -1.64 -13.85 7.20
N PRO A 192 -1.99 -13.63 5.91
CA PRO A 192 -2.65 -14.65 5.10
C PRO A 192 -1.87 -15.97 4.93
N LEU A 193 -0.53 -15.94 5.03
CA LEU A 193 0.30 -17.15 4.94
C LEU A 193 0.14 -18.04 6.19
N HIS A 194 -0.29 -17.47 7.32
CA HIS A 194 -0.37 -18.14 8.63
C HIS A 194 -1.79 -18.28 9.17
N ILE A 195 -2.76 -17.61 8.56
CA ILE A 195 -4.15 -17.58 9.01
C ILE A 195 -5.05 -17.98 7.85
N SER A 196 -5.62 -19.18 7.95
CA SER A 196 -6.67 -19.65 7.05
C SER A 196 -8.06 -19.22 7.53
N GLY A 197 -8.98 -18.94 6.59
CA GLY A 197 -10.39 -18.70 6.91
C GLY A 197 -10.72 -17.28 7.37
N ALA A 198 -9.77 -16.35 7.27
CA ALA A 198 -9.99 -14.92 7.40
C ALA A 198 -9.75 -14.19 6.08
N THR A 199 -10.40 -13.06 5.89
CA THR A 199 -10.14 -12.12 4.78
C THR A 199 -9.37 -10.92 5.28
N PHE A 200 -8.55 -10.33 4.42
CA PHE A 200 -7.61 -9.29 4.78
C PHE A 200 -7.87 -8.01 3.99
N THR A 201 -7.79 -6.88 4.69
CA THR A 201 -7.81 -5.54 4.11
C THR A 201 -6.58 -4.77 4.61
N TYR A 202 -6.01 -3.96 3.74
CA TYR A 202 -4.93 -3.05 4.04
C TYR A 202 -5.38 -1.62 3.72
N VAL A 203 -5.20 -0.71 4.69
CA VAL A 203 -5.38 0.74 4.50
C VAL A 203 -4.16 1.47 5.04
N GLY A 204 -3.27 1.90 4.14
CA GLY A 204 -2.07 2.66 4.46
C GLY A 204 -2.21 4.15 4.18
N TYR A 205 -1.42 4.96 4.87
CA TYR A 205 -1.35 6.41 4.68
C TYR A 205 0.11 6.83 4.48
N GLY A 206 0.40 7.67 3.49
CA GLY A 206 1.77 8.11 3.21
C GLY A 206 2.74 6.93 3.00
N LEU A 207 2.30 5.91 2.26
CA LEU A 207 3.03 4.64 2.12
C LEU A 207 4.27 4.84 1.24
N PRO A 208 5.51 4.62 1.74
CA PRO A 208 6.68 4.55 0.87
C PRO A 208 6.66 3.27 0.01
N ARG A 209 7.35 3.26 -1.13
CA ARG A 209 7.48 2.04 -1.95
C ARG A 209 8.20 0.95 -1.15
N VAL A 210 7.57 -0.21 -1.03
CA VAL A 210 8.06 -1.27 -0.13
C VAL A 210 9.00 -2.25 -0.81
N GLY A 211 8.82 -2.51 -2.10
CA GLY A 211 9.60 -3.54 -2.77
C GLY A 211 9.68 -3.38 -4.28
N ASN A 212 10.26 -4.41 -4.90
CA ASN A 212 10.47 -4.44 -6.34
C ASN A 212 9.18 -4.76 -7.11
N GLN A 213 9.26 -4.75 -8.43
CA GLN A 213 8.13 -5.07 -9.31
C GLN A 213 7.49 -6.44 -9.01
N ALA A 214 8.27 -7.44 -8.62
CA ALA A 214 7.74 -8.77 -8.29
C ALA A 214 6.94 -8.76 -7.00
N PHE A 215 7.35 -7.97 -6.00
CA PHE A 215 6.59 -7.74 -4.78
C PHE A 215 5.25 -7.05 -5.07
N ALA A 216 5.26 -5.94 -5.83
CA ALA A 216 4.06 -5.20 -6.19
C ALA A 216 3.04 -6.08 -6.95
N ASN A 217 3.53 -6.85 -7.95
CA ASN A 217 2.70 -7.81 -8.69
C ASN A 217 2.15 -8.94 -7.79
N TYR A 218 2.92 -9.38 -6.79
CA TYR A 218 2.47 -10.40 -5.86
C TYR A 218 1.32 -9.88 -5.00
N VAL A 219 1.44 -8.65 -4.47
CA VAL A 219 0.41 -7.97 -3.68
C VAL A 219 -0.87 -7.81 -4.52
N ASP A 220 -0.76 -7.30 -5.75
CA ASP A 220 -1.90 -7.12 -6.67
C ASP A 220 -2.61 -8.43 -7.04
N ALA A 221 -1.91 -9.57 -6.94
CA ALA A 221 -2.47 -10.89 -7.23
C ALA A 221 -3.15 -11.55 -6.02
N GLN A 222 -2.97 -11.02 -4.80
CA GLN A 222 -3.59 -11.56 -3.59
C GLN A 222 -5.07 -11.14 -3.48
N PRO A 223 -5.89 -11.93 -2.75
CA PRO A 223 -7.27 -11.54 -2.45
C PRO A 223 -7.39 -10.38 -1.44
N THR A 224 -6.27 -9.94 -0.86
CA THR A 224 -6.23 -8.81 0.08
C THR A 224 -6.63 -7.53 -0.63
N SER A 225 -7.60 -6.79 -0.08
CA SER A 225 -7.93 -5.45 -0.57
C SER A 225 -6.85 -4.46 -0.13
N VAL A 226 -6.23 -3.75 -1.07
CA VAL A 226 -5.16 -2.78 -0.79
C VAL A 226 -5.64 -1.38 -1.15
N THR A 227 -5.56 -0.46 -0.18
CA THR A 227 -5.69 0.97 -0.41
C THR A 227 -4.55 1.69 0.26
N HIS A 228 -3.85 2.56 -0.47
CA HIS A 228 -2.87 3.48 0.10
C HIS A 228 -3.27 4.91 -0.25
N ILE A 229 -3.39 5.75 0.79
CA ILE A 229 -3.90 7.11 0.70
C ILE A 229 -2.73 8.08 0.85
N ASN A 230 -2.51 8.92 -0.14
CA ASN A 230 -1.39 9.87 -0.19
C ASN A 230 -1.95 11.29 -0.16
N ASN A 231 -1.34 12.17 0.64
CA ASN A 231 -1.88 13.50 0.90
C ASN A 231 -1.06 14.59 0.21
N GLU A 232 -1.70 15.36 -0.68
CA GLU A 232 -1.12 16.51 -1.38
C GLU A 232 0.29 16.16 -1.89
N GLU A 233 1.26 17.07 -1.77
CA GLU A 233 2.62 16.81 -2.21
C GLU A 233 3.50 16.10 -1.17
N ASP A 234 2.96 15.11 -0.44
CA ASP A 234 3.75 14.26 0.45
C ASP A 234 4.94 13.59 -0.30
N PRO A 235 6.20 13.83 0.10
CA PRO A 235 7.36 13.24 -0.57
C PRO A 235 7.58 11.74 -0.23
N ILE A 236 6.94 11.19 0.79
CA ILE A 236 7.21 9.82 1.24
C ILE A 236 6.74 8.75 0.24
N PRO A 237 5.54 8.84 -0.37
CA PRO A 237 5.08 7.80 -1.28
C PRO A 237 5.85 7.71 -2.59
N ILE A 238 6.61 8.74 -2.96
CA ILE A 238 7.50 8.68 -4.12
C ILE A 238 8.88 8.11 -3.79
N CYS A 239 9.09 7.65 -2.55
CA CYS A 239 10.35 7.12 -2.06
C CYS A 239 10.19 5.66 -1.58
N PRO A 240 11.17 4.78 -1.81
CA PRO A 240 12.34 4.96 -2.67
C PRO A 240 11.93 5.15 -4.13
N GLY A 241 12.78 5.83 -4.90
CA GLY A 241 12.47 6.21 -6.27
C GLY A 241 12.41 5.01 -7.22
N MET A 242 11.55 5.08 -8.25
CA MET A 242 11.42 4.02 -9.27
C MET A 242 12.70 3.75 -10.05
N PHE A 243 13.64 4.70 -10.10
CA PHE A 243 14.95 4.52 -10.71
C PHE A 243 15.84 3.51 -9.96
N LEU A 244 15.46 3.13 -8.73
CA LEU A 244 16.05 2.06 -7.92
C LEU A 244 15.24 0.76 -8.01
N ASP A 245 14.36 0.61 -9.01
CA ASP A 245 13.49 -0.56 -9.25
C ASP A 245 12.41 -0.80 -8.18
N PHE A 246 12.16 0.16 -7.29
CA PHE A 246 11.03 0.15 -6.37
C PHE A 246 9.73 0.49 -7.08
N VAL A 247 8.66 -0.24 -6.77
CA VAL A 247 7.34 -0.09 -7.40
C VAL A 247 6.25 -0.21 -6.33
N HIS A 248 5.24 0.65 -6.41
CA HIS A 248 4.03 0.52 -5.59
C HIS A 248 3.11 -0.58 -6.08
N PRO A 249 2.39 -1.30 -5.20
CA PRO A 249 1.21 -2.04 -5.63
C PRO A 249 0.10 -1.08 -6.09
N SER A 250 -0.90 -1.61 -6.79
CA SER A 250 -2.10 -0.87 -7.12
C SER A 250 -2.90 -0.51 -5.86
N GLY A 251 -3.85 0.42 -6.00
CA GLY A 251 -4.76 0.80 -4.90
C GLY A 251 -4.55 2.22 -4.36
N GLU A 252 -3.91 3.09 -5.15
CA GLU A 252 -3.69 4.47 -4.77
C GLU A 252 -5.01 5.25 -4.71
N VAL A 253 -5.14 6.04 -3.64
CA VAL A 253 -6.08 7.15 -3.51
C VAL A 253 -5.27 8.40 -3.18
N HIS A 254 -5.28 9.38 -4.07
CA HIS A 254 -4.53 10.63 -3.89
C HIS A 254 -5.46 11.75 -3.43
N ILE A 255 -5.06 12.51 -2.41
CA ILE A 255 -5.78 13.72 -1.97
C ILE A 255 -5.10 14.91 -2.65
N GLU A 256 -5.80 15.55 -3.59
CA GLU A 256 -5.31 16.73 -4.31
C GLU A 256 -5.40 18.00 -3.43
N ASP A 257 -4.69 19.09 -3.77
CA ASP A 257 -4.59 20.36 -3.01
C ASP A 257 -5.93 20.99 -2.59
N TYR A 258 -7.00 20.71 -3.32
CA TYR A 258 -8.34 21.23 -3.04
C TYR A 258 -9.22 20.24 -2.26
N GLY A 259 -8.63 19.16 -1.74
CA GLY A 259 -9.27 18.13 -0.92
C GLY A 259 -10.05 17.07 -1.73
N GLU A 260 -9.91 17.03 -3.05
CA GLU A 260 -10.51 15.99 -3.89
C GLU A 260 -9.74 14.67 -3.74
N TRP A 261 -10.45 13.56 -3.50
CA TRP A 261 -9.83 12.24 -3.39
C TRP A 261 -9.94 11.51 -4.74
N ALA A 262 -8.82 11.31 -5.42
CA ALA A 262 -8.73 10.67 -6.72
C ALA A 262 -8.34 9.19 -6.59
N SER A 263 -9.17 8.27 -7.10
CA SER A 263 -8.78 6.87 -7.25
C SER A 263 -7.87 6.70 -8.46
N CYS A 264 -6.63 6.32 -8.19
CA CYS A 264 -5.55 6.23 -9.16
C CYS A 264 -5.34 4.77 -9.58
N PRO A 265 -5.70 4.40 -10.83
CA PRO A 265 -5.63 3.02 -11.26
C PRO A 265 -4.20 2.58 -11.58
N GLY A 266 -3.89 1.33 -11.23
CA GLY A 266 -2.60 0.69 -11.50
C GLY A 266 -1.52 1.04 -10.48
N GLN A 267 -0.30 0.58 -10.80
CA GLN A 267 0.91 0.84 -10.03
C GLN A 267 1.58 2.13 -10.52
N ASP A 268 1.99 3.00 -9.61
CA ASP A 268 2.75 4.24 -9.90
C ASP A 268 2.17 5.06 -11.07
N ASN A 269 0.93 5.53 -10.94
CA ASN A 269 0.23 6.21 -12.02
C ASN A 269 0.87 7.58 -12.32
N PRO A 270 1.36 7.84 -13.56
CA PRO A 270 2.12 9.04 -13.88
C PRO A 270 1.25 10.30 -14.12
N SER A 271 -0.06 10.22 -13.89
CA SER A 271 -0.95 11.38 -13.97
C SER A 271 -0.65 12.38 -12.87
N THR A 272 -0.76 13.68 -13.14
CA THR A 272 -0.62 14.74 -12.12
C THR A 272 -1.77 14.79 -11.11
N GLN A 273 -2.77 13.90 -11.23
CA GLN A 273 -3.82 13.68 -10.22
C GLN A 273 -3.45 12.56 -9.24
N CYS A 274 -2.27 11.94 -9.43
CA CYS A 274 -1.76 10.83 -8.65
C CYS A 274 -0.35 11.19 -8.18
N ILE A 275 0.08 10.66 -7.04
CA ILE A 275 1.27 11.11 -6.32
C ILE A 275 2.54 11.07 -7.18
N VAL A 276 2.69 10.09 -8.07
CA VAL A 276 3.88 9.95 -8.92
C VAL A 276 3.97 11.04 -9.98
N GLY A 277 2.84 11.46 -10.55
CA GLY A 277 2.82 12.57 -11.49
C GLY A 277 2.78 13.93 -10.81
N ASP A 278 2.17 14.00 -9.62
CA ASP A 278 2.01 15.23 -8.84
C ASP A 278 3.30 15.65 -8.12
N VAL A 279 4.07 14.67 -7.62
CA VAL A 279 5.38 14.85 -7.00
C VAL A 279 6.46 14.11 -7.81
N PRO A 280 6.98 14.67 -8.92
CA PRO A 280 7.94 13.96 -9.76
C PRO A 280 9.29 13.69 -9.09
N THR A 281 9.67 14.51 -8.10
CA THR A 281 10.91 14.38 -7.33
C THR A 281 10.70 14.88 -5.91
N ILE A 282 11.57 14.44 -4.99
CA ILE A 282 11.55 14.88 -3.59
C ILE A 282 11.66 16.40 -3.40
N PHE A 283 12.23 17.13 -4.36
CA PHE A 283 12.38 18.59 -4.30
C PHE A 283 11.09 19.34 -4.62
N GLN A 284 10.08 18.65 -5.16
CA GLN A 284 8.74 19.17 -5.39
C GLN A 284 7.76 18.75 -4.31
N GLY A 285 8.18 17.87 -3.39
CA GLY A 285 7.36 17.48 -2.25
C GLY A 285 7.43 18.47 -1.10
N ASN A 286 6.45 18.37 -0.21
CA ASN A 286 6.30 19.14 0.99
C ASN A 286 6.10 18.20 2.19
N GLU A 287 7.12 18.07 3.03
CA GLU A 287 7.10 17.20 4.22
C GLU A 287 5.95 17.51 5.19
N SER A 288 5.43 18.74 5.19
CA SER A 288 4.29 19.10 6.05
C SER A 288 2.97 18.47 5.63
N ASN A 289 2.87 17.93 4.41
CA ASN A 289 1.69 17.20 3.96
C ASN A 289 1.68 15.75 4.41
N HIS A 290 2.81 15.22 4.91
CA HIS A 290 2.93 13.81 5.26
C HIS A 290 1.95 13.39 6.36
N ASP A 291 1.86 14.17 7.43
CA ASP A 291 1.03 13.83 8.59
C ASP A 291 -0.48 14.08 8.34
N GLY A 292 -0.85 14.64 7.19
CA GLY A 292 -2.23 14.88 6.79
C GLY A 292 -2.53 16.36 6.55
N PRO A 293 -3.83 16.76 6.61
CA PRO A 293 -4.94 15.98 7.16
C PRO A 293 -5.50 14.91 6.20
N TYR A 294 -5.70 13.70 6.71
CA TYR A 294 -6.44 12.63 6.03
C TYR A 294 -7.90 12.65 6.50
N ASN A 295 -8.80 13.22 5.69
CA ASN A 295 -10.20 13.47 6.05
C ASN A 295 -10.36 14.23 7.39
N GLY A 296 -9.53 15.27 7.58
CA GLY A 296 -9.51 16.08 8.80
C GLY A 296 -8.77 15.46 9.99
N VAL A 297 -8.19 14.27 9.83
CA VAL A 297 -7.37 13.60 10.85
C VAL A 297 -5.90 13.81 10.54
N GLU A 298 -5.19 14.37 11.51
CA GLU A 298 -3.74 14.49 11.48
C GLU A 298 -3.12 13.30 12.22
N MET A 299 -2.04 12.74 11.66
CA MET A 299 -1.32 11.61 12.23
C MET A 299 -0.56 12.04 13.50
N GLY A 300 -0.52 11.12 14.47
CA GLY A 300 0.14 11.34 15.76
C GLY A 300 -0.78 11.18 16.96
N CYS A 301 -0.20 10.86 18.11
CA CYS A 301 -0.94 10.72 19.36
C CYS A 301 -1.26 12.08 19.97
N ARG A 302 -2.54 12.34 20.30
CA ARG A 302 -3.05 13.63 20.79
C ARG A 302 -3.83 13.53 22.11
#